data_AF-A0A7C2HUK4-F1
#
_entry.id   AF-A0A7C2HUK4-F1
#
_cell.length_a   1.000
_cell.length_b   1.000
_cell.length_c   1.000
_cell.angle_alpha   90.00
_cell.angle_beta   90.00
_cell.angle_gamma   90.00
#
_symmetry.space_group_name_H-M   'P 1'
#
loop_
_entity.id
_entity.type
_entity.pdbx_description
1 polymer ?
#
loop_
_entity_poly.entity_id
_entity_poly.type
_entity_poly.pdbx_seq_one_letter_code
_entity_poly.pdbx_strand_id
1 'polypeptide(L)'
;MRETDIDRAIGFLVEDVVLALGNMRGALDWFSDDAGLTADQRRAGLERLGRQIARIEDRLRAITPPPPARPAEFRSRRSRRPPAA
;
A
#
# COMPACT_ATOMS: atom_id res chain seq x y z
N MET A 1 3.00 16.29 14.01
CA MET A 1 2.56 14.90 14.13
C MET A 1 1.98 14.76 15.52
N ARG A 2 0.68 14.48 15.64
CA ARG A 2 0.01 14.38 16.94
C ARG A 2 0.24 12.97 17.48
N GLU A 3 0.22 12.79 18.80
CA GLU A 3 0.41 11.49 19.47
C GLU A 3 -0.51 10.40 18.91
N THR A 4 -1.75 10.76 18.57
CA THR A 4 -2.74 9.90 17.91
C THR A 4 -2.39 9.47 16.48
N ASP A 5 -1.54 10.21 15.76
CA ASP A 5 -1.06 9.83 14.44
C ASP A 5 0.00 8.72 14.56
N ILE A 6 0.82 8.78 15.61
CA ILE A 6 1.87 7.79 15.91
C ILE A 6 1.21 6.47 16.34
N ASP A 7 0.21 6.52 17.23
CA ASP A 7 -0.53 5.33 17.65
C ASP A 7 -1.23 4.63 16.48
N ARG A 8 -1.81 5.38 15.54
CA ARG A 8 -2.39 4.82 14.32
C ARG A 8 -1.35 4.17 13.42
N ALA A 9 -0.18 4.79 13.29
CA ALA A 9 0.91 4.24 12.49
C ALA A 9 1.47 2.95 13.12
N ILE A 10 1.63 2.91 14.44
CA ILE A 10 2.07 1.72 15.18
C ILE A 10 1.04 0.60 15.04
N GLY A 11 -0.26 0.89 15.25
CA GLY A 11 -1.32 -0.08 15.06
C GLY A 11 -1.34 -0.67 13.66
N PHE A 12 -1.16 0.16 12.62
CA PHE A 12 -1.03 -0.32 11.24
C PHE A 12 0.20 -1.21 11.01
N LEU A 13 1.37 -0.80 11.51
CA LEU A 13 2.61 -1.56 11.35
C LEU A 13 2.54 -2.93 12.04
N VAL A 14 2.06 -2.98 13.28
CA VAL A 14 2.04 -4.20 14.07
C VAL A 14 0.88 -5.11 13.67
N GLU A 15 -0.32 -4.59 13.51
CA GLU A 15 -1.49 -5.44 13.26
C GLU A 15 -1.62 -5.80 11.79
N ASP A 16 -1.52 -4.85 10.86
CA ASP A 16 -1.81 -5.16 9.45
C ASP A 16 -0.60 -5.69 8.73
N VAL A 17 0.55 -5.03 8.89
CA VAL A 17 1.74 -5.38 8.09
C VAL A 17 2.36 -6.68 8.59
N VAL A 18 2.59 -6.85 9.90
CA VAL A 18 3.20 -8.09 10.43
C VAL A 18 2.29 -9.30 10.22
N LEU A 19 0.98 -9.20 10.50
CA LEU A 19 0.06 -10.33 10.28
C LEU A 19 -0.07 -10.68 8.80
N ALA A 20 -0.14 -9.69 7.92
CA ALA A 20 -0.21 -9.97 6.49
C ALA A 20 1.11 -10.57 5.99
N LEU A 21 2.28 -10.08 6.41
CA LEU A 21 3.58 -10.67 6.05
C LEU A 21 3.71 -12.11 6.56
N GLY A 22 3.24 -12.42 7.77
CA GLY A 22 3.20 -13.79 8.28
C GLY A 22 2.34 -14.72 7.41
N ASN A 23 1.16 -14.26 7.01
CA ASN A 23 0.28 -14.99 6.11
C ASN A 23 0.86 -15.15 4.71
N MET A 24 1.51 -14.10 4.17
CA MET A 24 2.17 -14.15 2.88
C MET A 24 3.33 -15.13 2.90
N ARG A 25 4.15 -15.11 3.96
CA ARG A 25 5.23 -16.07 4.15
C ARG A 25 4.71 -17.50 4.15
N GLY A 26 3.65 -17.80 4.91
CA GLY A 26 3.06 -19.14 4.94
C GLY A 26 2.49 -19.56 3.58
N ALA A 27 1.88 -18.65 2.83
CA ALA A 27 1.43 -18.92 1.48
C ALA A 27 2.59 -19.19 0.51
N LEU A 28 3.69 -18.42 0.60
CA LEU A 28 4.90 -18.62 -0.22
C LEU A 28 5.64 -19.91 0.13
N ASP A 29 5.67 -20.30 1.40
CA ASP A 29 6.22 -21.58 1.85
C ASP A 29 5.41 -22.74 1.27
N TRP A 30 4.08 -22.65 1.32
CA TRP A 30 3.18 -23.61 0.67
C TRP A 30 3.37 -23.69 -0.84
N PHE A 31 3.65 -22.56 -1.51
CA PHE A 31 4.00 -22.54 -2.93
C PHE A 31 5.36 -23.18 -3.23
N SER A 32 6.30 -23.14 -2.28
CA SER A 32 7.66 -23.65 -2.45
C SER A 32 7.74 -25.18 -2.31
N ASP A 33 6.80 -25.78 -1.59
CA ASP A 33 6.67 -27.24 -1.39
C ASP A 33 5.97 -27.94 -2.59
N ASP A 34 6.33 -27.51 -3.81
CA ASP A 34 5.62 -27.57 -5.11
C ASP A 34 5.24 -28.96 -5.67
N ALA A 35 5.29 -30.04 -4.89
CA ALA A 35 5.09 -31.41 -5.39
C ALA A 35 3.63 -31.78 -5.75
N GLY A 36 2.62 -30.97 -5.42
CA GLY A 36 1.22 -31.38 -5.54
C GLY A 36 0.20 -30.30 -5.91
N LEU A 37 0.62 -29.08 -6.24
CA LEU A 37 -0.33 -27.98 -6.48
C LEU A 37 -0.83 -27.93 -7.92
N THR A 38 -2.15 -27.99 -8.08
CA THR A 38 -2.81 -27.74 -9.37
C THR A 38 -2.70 -26.27 -9.77
N ALA A 39 -2.87 -25.98 -11.06
CA ALA A 39 -2.86 -24.59 -11.55
C ALA A 39 -3.92 -23.71 -10.85
N ASP A 40 -5.10 -24.27 -10.56
CA ASP A 40 -6.18 -23.56 -9.86
C ASP A 40 -5.83 -23.26 -8.40
N GLN A 41 -5.18 -24.20 -7.71
CA GLN A 41 -4.69 -23.99 -6.34
C GLN A 41 -3.65 -22.87 -6.31
N ARG A 42 -2.75 -22.85 -7.30
CA ARG A 42 -1.75 -21.77 -7.41
C ARG A 42 -2.41 -20.42 -7.66
N ARG A 43 -3.37 -20.37 -8.60
CA ARG A 43 -4.12 -19.16 -8.90
C ARG A 43 -4.88 -18.64 -7.68
N ALA A 44 -5.57 -19.51 -6.95
CA ALA A 44 -6.28 -19.14 -5.74
C ALA A 44 -5.35 -18.59 -4.65
N GLY A 45 -4.16 -19.18 -4.49
CA GLY A 45 -3.12 -18.67 -3.59
C GLY A 45 -2.62 -17.27 -3.99
N LEU A 46 -2.36 -17.05 -5.28
CA LEU A 46 -1.91 -15.75 -5.80
C LEU A 46 -3.00 -14.68 -5.65
N GLU A 47 -4.27 -15.02 -5.93
CA GLU A 47 -5.40 -14.11 -5.71
C GLU A 47 -5.56 -13.76 -4.22
N ARG A 48 -5.33 -14.72 -3.32
CA ARG A 48 -5.34 -14.47 -1.88
C ARG A 48 -4.23 -13.51 -1.47
N LEU A 49 -3.01 -13.70 -1.97
CA LEU A 49 -1.89 -12.78 -1.74
C LEU A 49 -2.21 -11.36 -2.24
N GLY A 50 -2.74 -11.24 -3.46
CA GLY A 50 -3.15 -9.96 -4.03
C GLY A 50 -4.19 -9.23 -3.18
N ARG A 51 -5.21 -9.94 -2.66
CA ARG A 51 -6.22 -9.36 -1.75
C ARG A 51 -5.61 -8.88 -0.43
N GLN A 52 -4.62 -9.59 0.11
CA GLN A 52 -3.95 -9.18 1.34
C GLN A 52 -3.12 -7.90 1.12
N ILE A 53 -2.38 -7.83 0.02
CA ILE A 53 -1.60 -6.64 -0.36
C ILE A 53 -2.52 -5.44 -0.54
N ALA A 54 -3.60 -5.57 -1.30
CA ALA A 54 -4.57 -4.50 -1.54
C ALA A 54 -5.15 -3.93 -0.22
N ARG A 55 -5.48 -4.82 0.73
CA ARG A 55 -5.99 -4.40 2.05
C ARG A 55 -4.97 -3.56 2.83
N ILE A 56 -3.69 -3.94 2.80
CA ILE A 56 -2.62 -3.15 3.45
C ILE A 56 -2.48 -1.80 2.76
N GLU A 57 -2.48 -1.75 1.43
CA GLU A 57 -2.36 -0.51 0.67
C GLU A 57 -3.52 0.46 0.95
N ASP A 58 -4.75 -0.05 1.01
CA ASP A 58 -5.92 0.77 1.31
C ASP A 58 -5.85 1.34 2.73
N ARG A 59 -5.42 0.53 3.70
CA ARG A 59 -5.27 0.98 5.08
C ARG A 59 -4.10 1.97 5.23
N LEU A 60 -3.02 1.78 4.48
CA LEU A 60 -1.91 2.73 4.36
C LEU A 60 -2.40 4.09 3.83
N ARG A 61 -3.18 4.09 2.73
CA ARG A 61 -3.76 5.32 2.17
C ARG A 61 -4.68 6.03 3.15
N ALA A 62 -5.39 5.29 4.00
CA ALA A 62 -6.26 5.87 5.02
C ALA A 62 -5.48 6.60 6.13
N ILE A 63 -4.30 6.10 6.51
CA ILE A 63 -3.44 6.73 7.55
C ILE A 63 -2.44 7.75 6.99
N THR A 64 -2.11 7.63 5.70
CA THR A 64 -1.26 8.57 4.95
C THR A 64 -2.04 9.10 3.75
N PRO A 65 -3.02 10.00 3.98
CA PRO A 65 -3.76 10.60 2.89
C PRO A 65 -2.80 11.37 1.97
N PRO A 66 -3.02 11.34 0.64
CA PRO A 66 -2.20 12.12 -0.27
C PRO A 66 -2.27 13.60 0.12
N PRO A 67 -1.16 14.35 -0.05
CA PRO A 67 -1.17 15.78 0.23
C PRO A 67 -2.30 16.43 -0.59
N PRO A 68 -3.00 17.43 -0.02
CA PRO A 68 -4.07 18.10 -0.73
C PRO A 68 -3.57 18.59 -2.09
N ALA A 69 -4.35 18.36 -3.14
CA ALA A 69 -4.03 18.83 -4.47
C ALA A 69 -3.72 20.34 -4.40
N ARG A 70 -2.54 20.75 -4.88
CA ARG A 70 -2.16 22.17 -4.87
C ARG A 70 -3.26 22.98 -5.57
N PRO A 71 -3.78 24.05 -4.95
CA PRO A 71 -4.82 24.87 -5.57
C PRO A 71 -4.36 25.36 -6.94
N ALA A 72 -5.28 25.34 -7.92
CA ALA A 72 -5.02 25.68 -9.32
C ALA A 72 -4.35 27.06 -9.51
N GLU A 73 -4.49 27.95 -8.53
CA GLU A 73 -3.90 29.29 -8.50
C GLU A 73 -2.36 29.29 -8.54
N PHE A 74 -1.70 28.21 -8.07
CA PHE A 74 -0.25 28.06 -8.14
C PHE A 74 0.27 27.71 -9.55
N ARG A 75 -0.59 27.21 -10.44
CA ARG A 75 -0.19 26.89 -11.84
C ARG A 75 -0.03 28.16 -12.67
N SER A 76 -0.87 29.17 -12.44
CA SER A 76 -0.93 30.39 -13.25
C SER A 76 0.27 31.33 -13.05
N ARG A 77 1.04 31.18 -11.96
CA ARG A 77 2.21 32.03 -11.68
C ARG A 77 3.50 31.56 -12.36
N ARG A 78 3.60 30.29 -12.76
CA ARG A 78 4.79 29.77 -13.48
C ARG A 78 4.82 30.13 -14.96
N SER A 79 3.68 30.47 -15.55
CA SER A 79 3.55 30.76 -16.99
C SER A 79 3.88 32.21 -17.35
N ARG A 80 4.02 33.11 -16.36
CA ARG A 80 4.39 34.51 -16.58
C ARG A 80 5.89 34.71 -16.41
N ARG A 81 6.68 34.10 -17.28
CA ARG A 81 8.06 34.57 -17.52
C ARG A 81 7.93 35.74 -18.50
N PRO A 82 8.32 36.97 -18.14
CA PRO A 82 8.31 38.08 -19.11
C PRO A 82 9.28 37.76 -20.25
N PRO A 83 8.97 38.16 -21.51
CA PRO A 83 9.91 38.02 -22.60
C PRO A 83 11.19 38.79 -22.25
N ALA A 84 12.34 38.18 -22.49
CA ALA A 84 13.63 38.84 -22.33
C ALA A 84 13.66 40.08 -23.23
N ALA A 85 13.99 41.23 -22.64
CA ALA A 85 14.23 42.48 -23.34
C ALA A 85 15.51 42.41 -24.17
#